data_AF-A0A8T4DY51-F1
#
_entry.id   AF-A0A8T4DY51-F1
#
_cell.length_a   1.000
_cell.length_b   1.000
_cell.length_c   1.000
_cell.angle_alpha   90.00
_cell.angle_beta   90.00
_cell.angle_gamma   90.00
#
_symmetry.space_group_name_H-M   'P 1'
#
loop_
_entity.id
_entity.type
_entity.pdbx_description
1 polymer ?
#
loop_
_entity_poly.entity_id
_entity_poly.type
_entity_poly.pdbx_seq_one_letter_code
_entity_poly.pdbx_strand_id
1 'polypeptide(L)'
;MAFEMVWFALATLLAPVFAEYAKIRAKAEKGFNFIAGAGVFLLLAMGFQLSLFSLAGGAAVYGVYLFEFLGWLFLLIGVLMTAMSLLKK
;
A
#
# COMPACT_ATOMS: atom_id res chain seq x y z
N MET A 1 -1.04 16.46 -0.53
CA MET A 1 -1.13 15.37 0.45
C MET A 1 -2.19 14.33 0.12
N ALA A 2 -3.50 14.55 0.32
CA ALA A 2 -4.51 13.48 0.06
C ALA A 2 -4.47 12.96 -1.39
N PHE A 3 -4.47 13.85 -2.38
CA PHE A 3 -4.43 13.45 -3.80
C PHE A 3 -3.16 12.67 -4.19
N GLU A 4 -2.03 12.98 -3.57
CA GLU A 4 -0.75 12.28 -3.82
C GLU A 4 -0.77 10.85 -3.25
N MET A 5 -1.44 10.64 -2.11
CA MET A 5 -1.62 9.31 -1.54
C MET A 5 -2.46 8.40 -2.44
N VAL A 6 -3.43 8.94 -3.20
CA VAL A 6 -4.20 8.15 -4.18
C VAL A 6 -3.26 7.58 -5.23
N TRP A 7 -2.45 8.43 -5.85
CA TRP A 7 -1.51 8.01 -6.89
C TRP A 7 -0.50 7.02 -6.35
N PHE A 8 -0.04 7.22 -5.12
CA PHE A 8 0.89 6.33 -4.47
C PHE A 8 0.27 4.95 -4.19
N ALA A 9 -0.96 4.91 -3.69
CA ALA A 9 -1.70 3.68 -3.46
C ALA A 9 -2.05 2.93 -4.76
N LEU A 10 -2.38 3.67 -5.82
CA LEU A 10 -2.57 3.09 -7.15
C LEU A 10 -1.26 2.54 -7.71
N ALA A 11 -0.14 3.26 -7.56
CA ALA A 11 1.17 2.79 -8.00
C ALA A 11 1.57 1.49 -7.30
N THR A 12 1.31 1.36 -6.00
CA THR A 12 1.61 0.13 -5.25
C THR A 12 0.69 -1.03 -5.62
N LEU A 13 -0.58 -0.76 -5.95
CA LEU A 13 -1.49 -1.78 -6.50
C LEU A 13 -1.10 -2.23 -7.91
N LEU A 14 -0.54 -1.34 -8.72
CA LEU A 14 -0.09 -1.65 -10.08
C LEU A 14 1.30 -2.31 -10.11
N ALA A 15 2.12 -2.13 -9.08
CA ALA A 15 3.45 -2.76 -8.96
C ALA A 15 3.45 -4.28 -9.23
N PRO A 16 2.57 -5.12 -8.63
CA PRO A 16 2.50 -6.55 -8.96
C PRO A 16 2.11 -6.83 -10.42
N VAL A 17 1.26 -5.98 -11.02
CA VAL A 17 0.85 -6.12 -12.42
C VAL A 17 2.06 -5.91 -13.33
N PHE A 18 2.79 -4.81 -13.14
CA PHE A 18 4.02 -4.56 -13.90
C PHE A 18 5.09 -5.63 -13.66
N ALA A 19 5.20 -6.15 -12.44
CA ALA A 19 6.10 -7.25 -12.11
C ALA A 19 5.74 -8.56 -12.83
N GLU A 20 4.47 -8.81 -13.08
CA GLU A 20 3.99 -9.95 -13.86
C GLU A 20 4.32 -9.78 -15.35
N TYR A 21 4.07 -8.58 -15.91
CA TYR A 21 4.49 -8.23 -17.27
C TYR A 21 6.02 -8.39 -17.46
N ALA A 22 6.82 -8.03 -16.46
CA ALA A 22 8.27 -8.19 -16.47
C ALA A 22 8.74 -9.63 -16.13
N LYS A 23 7.83 -10.57 -15.85
CA LYS A 23 8.14 -11.96 -15.45
C LYS A 23 9.01 -12.09 -14.20
N ILE A 24 9.01 -11.09 -13.33
CA ILE A 24 9.75 -11.09 -12.06
C ILE A 24 8.86 -11.42 -10.85
N ARG A 25 7.53 -11.36 -11.01
CA ARG A 25 6.55 -11.60 -9.94
C ARG A 25 6.75 -12.94 -9.25
N ALA A 26 6.99 -14.02 -10.00
CA ALA A 26 7.14 -15.37 -9.45
C ALA A 26 8.31 -15.51 -8.45
N LYS A 27 9.37 -14.70 -8.60
CA LYS A 27 10.53 -14.75 -7.70
C LYS A 27 10.30 -14.03 -6.37
N ALA A 28 9.40 -13.06 -6.37
CA ALA A 28 9.18 -12.14 -5.25
C ALA A 28 7.70 -12.02 -4.88
N GLU A 29 6.91 -13.06 -5.12
CA GLU A 29 5.45 -13.04 -5.01
C GLU A 29 4.97 -12.53 -3.64
N LYS A 30 5.58 -13.03 -2.57
CA LYS A 30 5.25 -12.60 -1.21
C LYS A 30 5.51 -11.09 -1.01
N GLY A 31 6.62 -10.58 -1.52
CA GLY A 31 6.94 -9.15 -1.44
C GLY A 31 5.94 -8.30 -2.21
N PHE A 32 5.58 -8.70 -3.43
CA PHE A 32 4.56 -8.03 -4.23
C PHE A 32 3.16 -8.07 -3.60
N ASN A 33 2.80 -9.16 -2.91
CA ASN A 33 1.54 -9.25 -2.17
C ASN A 33 1.49 -8.27 -0.98
N PHE A 34 2.61 -8.07 -0.28
CA PHE A 34 2.72 -7.04 0.76
C PHE A 34 2.61 -5.62 0.17
N ILE A 35 3.24 -5.36 -0.98
CA ILE A 35 3.14 -4.07 -1.69
C ILE A 35 1.68 -3.80 -2.13
N ALA A 36 0.98 -4.82 -2.64
CA ALA A 36 -0.43 -4.68 -2.99
C ALA A 36 -1.31 -4.42 -1.76
N GLY A 37 -1.08 -5.16 -0.66
CA GLY A 37 -1.77 -4.95 0.60
C GLY A 37 -1.56 -3.55 1.17
N ALA A 38 -0.34 -3.00 1.03
CA ALA A 38 -0.06 -1.62 1.39
C ALA A 38 -0.93 -0.62 0.62
N GLY A 39 -1.08 -0.80 -0.69
CA GLY A 39 -1.95 0.04 -1.51
C GLY A 39 -3.42 0.00 -1.07
N VAL A 40 -3.93 -1.18 -0.71
CA VAL A 40 -5.29 -1.31 -0.14
C VAL A 40 -5.43 -0.53 1.16
N PHE A 41 -4.46 -0.64 2.08
CA PHE A 41 -4.50 0.09 3.35
C PHE A 41 -4.40 1.60 3.17
N LEU A 42 -3.55 2.07 2.25
CA LEU A 42 -3.46 3.50 1.93
C LEU A 42 -4.76 4.03 1.32
N LEU A 43 -5.43 3.28 0.44
CA LEU A 43 -6.76 3.64 -0.06
C LEU A 43 -7.82 3.68 1.04
N LEU A 44 -7.77 2.73 2.00
CA LEU A 44 -8.67 2.74 3.15
C LEU A 44 -8.45 3.98 4.02
N ALA A 45 -7.20 4.34 4.31
CA ALA A 45 -6.87 5.56 5.05
C ALA A 45 -7.50 6.80 4.39
N MET A 46 -7.48 6.86 3.06
CA MET A 46 -8.14 7.93 2.31
C MET A 46 -9.67 7.92 2.41
N GLY A 47 -10.29 6.74 2.37
CA GLY A 47 -11.73 6.61 2.62
C GLY A 47 -12.14 7.14 4.00
N PHE A 48 -11.32 6.89 5.02
CA PHE A 48 -11.49 7.46 6.36
C PHE A 48 -11.25 8.97 6.40
N GLN A 49 -10.31 9.48 5.60
CA GLN A 49 -10.03 10.91 5.52
C GLN A 49 -11.19 11.70 4.91
N LEU A 50 -11.89 11.13 3.91
CA LEU A 50 -13.08 11.71 3.32
C LEU A 50 -14.28 11.73 4.30
N SER A 51 -14.33 10.77 5.23
CA SER A 51 -15.39 10.66 6.23
C SER A 51 -15.14 11.51 7.50
N LEU A 52 -13.99 12.18 7.62
CA LEU A 52 -13.70 13.17 8.67
C LEU A 52 -14.70 14.35 8.68
N PHE A 53 -15.32 14.66 7.54
CA PHE A 53 -16.33 15.72 7.42
C PHE A 53 -17.73 15.28 7.86
N SER A 54 -17.90 14.04 8.35
CA SER A 54 -19.17 13.51 8.86
C SER A 54 -19.24 13.53 10.41
N LEU A 55 -20.44 13.31 10.97
CA LEU A 55 -20.70 13.25 12.43
C LEU A 55 -19.83 12.22 13.21
N ALA A 56 -19.13 11.32 12.52
CA ALA A 56 -18.19 10.34 13.08
C ALA A 56 -16.71 10.79 13.05
N GLY A 57 -16.44 12.08 12.85
CA GLY A 57 -15.09 12.64 12.62
C GLY A 57 -14.02 12.20 13.63
N GLY A 58 -14.36 12.06 14.92
CA GLY A 58 -13.40 11.62 15.94
C GLY A 58 -12.89 10.18 15.74
N ALA A 59 -13.77 9.24 15.38
CA ALA A 59 -13.37 7.85 15.10
C ALA A 59 -12.64 7.71 13.76
N ALA A 60 -13.01 8.56 12.79
CA ALA A 60 -12.37 8.58 11.48
C ALA A 60 -10.90 8.99 11.55
N VAL A 61 -10.52 9.90 12.47
CA VAL A 61 -9.11 10.30 12.68
C VAL A 61 -8.23 9.09 13.04
N TYR A 62 -8.67 8.26 13.98
CA TYR A 62 -7.92 7.06 14.39
C TYR A 62 -7.83 6.04 13.26
N GLY A 63 -8.90 5.91 12.45
CA GLY A 63 -8.90 5.09 11.25
C GLY A 63 -7.84 5.53 10.25
N VAL A 64 -7.75 6.83 9.95
CA VAL A 64 -6.72 7.39 9.05
C VAL A 64 -5.33 7.00 9.52
N TYR A 65 -4.97 7.31 10.77
CA TYR A 65 -3.61 7.04 11.27
C TYR A 65 -3.29 5.54 11.31
N LEU A 66 -4.24 4.70 11.70
CA LEU A 66 -4.03 3.25 11.77
C LEU A 66 -3.75 2.67 10.39
N PHE A 67 -4.61 2.96 9.41
CA PHE A 67 -4.48 2.41 8.06
C PHE A 67 -3.31 3.01 7.30
N GLU A 68 -3.00 4.29 7.52
CA GLU A 68 -1.81 4.92 6.95
C GLU A 68 -0.53 4.28 7.50
N PHE A 69 -0.44 4.09 8.82
CA PHE A 69 0.71 3.43 9.44
C PHE A 69 0.88 1.99 8.95
N LEU A 70 -0.20 1.21 8.91
CA LEU A 70 -0.17 -0.16 8.39
C LEU A 70 0.21 -0.22 6.90
N GLY A 71 -0.30 0.71 6.10
CA GLY A 71 0.03 0.85 4.69
C GLY A 71 1.52 1.07 4.48
N TRP A 72 2.11 2.06 5.15
CA TRP A 72 3.54 2.33 5.08
C TRP A 72 4.40 1.17 5.59
N LEU A 73 3.98 0.51 6.68
CA LEU A 73 4.68 -0.65 7.23
C LEU A 73 4.70 -1.82 6.22
N PHE A 74 3.55 -2.16 5.66
CA PHE A 74 3.43 -3.23 4.66
C PHE A 74 4.22 -2.91 3.41
N LEU A 75 4.25 -1.64 2.99
CA LEU A 75 5.01 -1.20 1.85
C LEU A 75 6.51 -1.43 2.07
N LEU A 76 7.03 -0.96 3.22
CA LEU A 76 8.44 -1.06 3.53
C LEU A 76 8.90 -2.52 3.60
N ILE A 77 8.11 -3.38 4.26
CA ILE A 77 8.35 -4.82 4.32
C ILE A 77 8.30 -5.42 2.90
N GLY A 78 7.27 -5.11 2.12
CA GLY A 78 7.08 -5.64 0.77
C GLY A 78 8.20 -5.25 -0.18
N VAL A 79 8.67 -4.00 -0.12
CA VAL A 79 9.80 -3.50 -0.93
C VAL A 79 11.10 -4.21 -0.54
N LEU A 80 11.42 -4.30 0.74
CA LEU A 80 12.64 -4.99 1.21
C LEU A 80 12.63 -6.47 0.84
N MET A 81 11.50 -7.15 1.02
CA MET A 81 11.34 -8.55 0.65
C MET A 81 11.50 -8.75 -0.87
N THR A 82 10.85 -7.90 -1.67
CA THR A 82 10.96 -7.95 -3.13
C THR A 82 12.40 -7.73 -3.57
N ALA A 83 13.08 -6.71 -3.03
CA ALA A 83 14.47 -6.41 -3.35
C ALA A 83 15.40 -7.59 -2.99
N MET A 84 15.26 -8.17 -1.78
CA MET A 84 16.06 -9.32 -1.37
C MET A 84 15.81 -10.55 -2.26
N SER A 85 14.55 -10.83 -2.61
CA SER A 85 14.18 -11.95 -3.47
C SER A 85 14.68 -11.79 -4.92
N LEU A 86 14.77 -10.57 -5.42
CA LEU A 86 15.29 -10.31 -6.78
C LEU A 86 16.82 -10.25 -6.82
N LEU A 87 17.47 -9.82 -5.74
CA LEU A 87 18.93 -9.74 -5.63
C LEU A 87 19.59 -11.07 -5.29
N LYS A 88 18.91 -11.94 -4.53
CA LYS A 88 19.36 -13.32 -4.32
C LYS A 88 19.11 -14.10 -5.61
N LYS A 89 20.18 -14.33 -6.38
CA LYS A 89 20.16 -15.19 -7.57
C LYS A 89 19.79 -16.62 -7.23
#